data_AF-A0A841F8X5-F1
#
_entry.id   AF-A0A841F8X5-F1
#
_cell.length_a   1.000
_cell.length_b   1.000
_cell.length_c   1.000
_cell.angle_alpha   90.00
_cell.angle_beta   90.00
_cell.angle_gamma   90.00
#
_symmetry.space_group_name_H-M   'P 1'
#
loop_
_entity.id
_entity.type
_entity.pdbx_description
1 polymer ?
#
loop_
_entity_poly.entity_id
_entity_poly.type
_entity_poly.pdbx_seq_one_letter_code
_entity_poly.pdbx_strand_id
1 'polypeptide(L)'
;MERWDTLWKWGIALMSSSASYFFGGWSGVLGVLLVFVILDYLTGIAAAAMTGKLESNVGMFGIARKVFIFAMVSVAHLVDGVLGDGHLFRDAVAFFYIANELLSIIENGGKLGAPIPPAIRQAIEVLKGKGGAGEYPSNFSPPTKDSFPHPEQDKTESPTTKDNVNKH
;
A
#
# COMPACT_ATOMS: atom_id res chain seq x y z
N MET A 1 -14.78 14.49 30.06
CA MET A 1 -14.13 13.22 29.65
C MET A 1 -15.13 12.30 28.97
N GLU A 2 -16.33 12.09 29.54
CA GLU A 2 -17.36 11.19 28.97
C GLU A 2 -17.73 11.42 27.48
N ARG A 3 -17.77 12.67 26.99
CA ARG A 3 -18.10 12.95 25.58
C ARG A 3 -17.06 12.37 24.61
N TRP A 4 -15.78 12.41 24.97
CA TRP A 4 -14.71 11.82 24.15
C TRP A 4 -14.80 10.30 24.14
N ASP A 5 -15.12 9.71 25.29
CA ASP A 5 -15.36 8.26 25.44
C ASP A 5 -16.52 7.78 24.58
N THR A 6 -17.60 8.56 24.52
CA THR A 6 -18.74 8.26 23.66
C THR A 6 -18.35 8.38 22.18
N LEU A 7 -17.65 9.44 21.78
CA LEU A 7 -17.28 9.68 20.38
C LEU A 7 -16.39 8.58 19.79
N TRP A 8 -15.35 8.11 20.49
CA TRP A 8 -14.51 7.03 19.95
C TRP A 8 -15.25 5.69 19.90
N LYS A 9 -16.14 5.41 20.87
CA LYS A 9 -16.98 4.20 20.86
C LYS A 9 -17.90 4.17 19.64
N TRP A 10 -18.57 5.27 19.31
CA TRP A 10 -19.37 5.37 18.09
C TRP A 10 -18.51 5.23 16.84
N GLY A 11 -17.32 5.82 16.83
CA GLY A 11 -16.36 5.66 15.75
C GLY A 11 -15.99 4.19 15.51
N ILE A 12 -15.64 3.45 16.56
CA ILE A 12 -15.35 2.02 16.45
C ILE A 12 -16.58 1.24 16.04
N ALA A 13 -17.74 1.51 16.62
CA ALA A 13 -18.97 0.79 16.28
C ALA A 13 -19.31 0.94 14.78
N LEU A 14 -19.20 2.16 14.25
CA LEU A 14 -19.40 2.43 12.82
C LEU A 14 -18.35 1.71 11.98
N MET A 15 -17.08 1.84 12.32
CA MET A 15 -15.98 1.19 11.58
C MET A 15 -16.10 -0.34 11.58
N SER A 16 -16.38 -0.94 12.74
CA SER A 16 -16.56 -2.39 12.87
C SER A 16 -17.79 -2.86 12.11
N SER A 17 -18.92 -2.14 12.19
CA SER A 17 -20.13 -2.48 11.44
C SER A 17 -19.92 -2.40 9.93
N SER A 18 -19.29 -1.31 9.45
CA SER A 18 -18.95 -1.16 8.03
C SER A 18 -17.98 -2.23 7.56
N ALA A 19 -16.94 -2.55 8.35
CA ALA A 19 -16.03 -3.63 8.02
C ALA A 19 -16.77 -4.98 7.95
N SER A 20 -17.60 -5.31 8.94
CA SER A 20 -18.39 -6.55 8.89
C SER A 20 -19.26 -6.65 7.65
N TYR A 21 -19.86 -5.53 7.21
CA TYR A 21 -20.64 -5.49 5.97
C TYR A 21 -19.79 -5.74 4.72
N PHE A 22 -18.67 -5.02 4.55
CA PHE A 22 -17.84 -5.14 3.34
C PHE A 22 -17.09 -6.46 3.21
N PHE A 23 -16.88 -7.19 4.32
CA PHE A 23 -16.17 -8.47 4.31
C PHE A 23 -17.08 -9.69 4.48
N GLY A 24 -18.37 -9.49 4.74
CA GLY A 24 -19.32 -10.58 4.96
C GLY A 24 -19.06 -11.31 6.27
N GLY A 25 -18.63 -10.59 7.31
CA GLY A 25 -18.22 -11.14 8.59
C GLY A 25 -16.75 -11.58 8.67
N TRP A 26 -16.41 -12.27 9.76
CA TRP A 26 -15.05 -12.72 10.03
C TRP A 26 -14.88 -14.19 9.66
N SER A 27 -14.09 -14.47 8.61
CA SER A 27 -13.76 -15.83 8.19
C SER A 27 -12.33 -16.21 8.57
N GLY A 28 -12.04 -17.51 8.66
CA GLY A 28 -10.68 -17.99 8.88
C GLY A 28 -9.70 -17.53 7.79
N VAL A 29 -10.16 -17.48 6.53
CA VAL A 29 -9.33 -17.02 5.39
C VAL A 29 -8.97 -15.54 5.54
N LEU A 30 -9.93 -14.69 5.92
CA LEU A 30 -9.67 -13.27 6.20
C LEU A 30 -8.71 -13.08 7.36
N GLY A 31 -8.83 -13.89 8.42
CA GLY A 31 -7.90 -13.89 9.55
C GLY A 31 -6.47 -14.26 9.14
N VAL A 32 -6.31 -15.29 8.30
CA VAL A 32 -4.99 -15.68 7.76
C VAL A 32 -4.42 -14.55 6.89
N LEU A 33 -5.22 -13.98 5.99
CA LEU A 33 -4.78 -12.85 5.16
C LEU A 33 -4.28 -11.68 6.02
N LEU A 34 -5.01 -11.33 7.08
CA LEU A 34 -4.61 -10.25 7.98
C LEU A 34 -3.25 -10.54 8.65
N VAL A 35 -3.06 -11.76 9.15
CA VAL A 35 -1.78 -12.16 9.76
C VAL A 35 -0.64 -12.05 8.75
N PHE A 36 -0.85 -12.53 7.52
CA PHE A 36 0.16 -12.45 6.46
C PHE A 36 0.52 -11.00 6.11
N VAL A 37 -0.48 -10.13 5.95
CA VAL A 37 -0.26 -8.70 5.70
C VAL A 37 0.53 -8.03 6.83
N ILE A 38 0.22 -8.35 8.09
CA ILE A 38 0.95 -7.82 9.25
C ILE A 38 2.41 -8.32 9.24
N LEU A 39 2.62 -9.62 9.05
CA LEU A 39 3.96 -10.20 9.00
C LEU A 39 4.78 -9.64 7.85
N ASP A 40 4.19 -9.47 6.68
CA ASP A 40 4.88 -8.87 5.54
C ASP A 40 5.31 -7.43 5.83
N TYR A 41 4.42 -6.62 6.40
CA TYR A 41 4.75 -5.24 6.75
C TYR A 41 5.88 -5.17 7.78
N LEU A 42 5.82 -5.99 8.83
CA LEU A 42 6.87 -6.05 9.87
C LEU A 42 8.21 -6.52 9.30
N THR A 43 8.21 -7.58 8.48
CA THR A 43 9.43 -8.10 7.84
C THR A 43 9.99 -7.11 6.82
N GLY A 44 9.12 -6.39 6.09
CA GLY A 44 9.49 -5.33 5.17
C GLY A 44 10.19 -4.16 5.87
N ILE A 45 9.66 -3.69 7.00
CA ILE A 45 10.32 -2.68 7.83
C ILE A 45 11.68 -3.18 8.30
N ALA A 46 11.74 -4.39 8.86
CA ALA A 46 13.00 -4.96 9.36
C ALA A 46 14.06 -5.06 8.26
N ALA A 47 13.67 -5.52 7.07
CA ALA A 47 14.56 -5.63 5.92
C ALA A 47 15.04 -4.25 5.43
N ALA A 48 14.15 -3.26 5.37
CA ALA A 48 14.51 -1.88 5.02
C ALA A 48 15.47 -1.26 6.05
N ALA A 49 15.27 -1.53 7.34
CA ALA A 49 16.16 -1.08 8.41
C ALA A 49 17.56 -1.70 8.29
N MET A 50 17.65 -3.02 8.09
CA MET A 50 18.94 -3.70 7.94
C MET A 50 19.70 -3.28 6.68
N THR A 51 18.99 -2.93 5.60
CA THR A 51 19.61 -2.49 4.34
C THR A 51 19.89 -0.99 4.28
N GLY A 52 19.55 -0.23 5.34
CA GLY A 52 19.75 1.22 5.41
C GLY A 52 18.83 2.02 4.47
N LYS A 53 17.72 1.42 4.00
CA LYS A 53 16.79 1.99 3.01
C LYS A 53 15.45 2.41 3.63
N LEU A 54 15.48 3.03 4.81
CA LEU A 54 14.28 3.50 5.50
C LEU A 54 13.81 4.84 4.92
N GLU A 55 13.21 4.77 3.73
CA GLU A 55 12.57 5.91 3.09
C GLU A 55 11.08 5.95 3.45
N SER A 56 10.60 7.07 4.01
CA SER A 56 9.19 7.22 4.44
C SER A 56 8.20 7.05 3.29
N ASN A 57 8.61 7.46 2.08
CA ASN A 57 7.80 7.29 0.87
C ASN A 57 7.57 5.80 0.57
N VAL A 58 8.59 4.96 0.73
CA VAL A 58 8.48 3.51 0.50
C VAL A 58 7.52 2.87 1.50
N GLY A 59 7.57 3.29 2.77
CA GLY A 59 6.64 2.83 3.80
C GLY A 59 5.17 3.21 3.52
N MET A 60 4.94 4.46 3.08
CA MET A 60 3.60 4.94 2.72
C MET A 60 3.00 4.13 1.56
N PHE A 61 3.78 3.91 0.50
CA PHE A 61 3.33 3.08 -0.62
C PHE A 61 3.10 1.62 -0.22
N GLY A 62 3.89 1.09 0.72
CA GLY A 62 3.67 -0.22 1.33
C GLY A 62 2.29 -0.32 1.99
N ILE A 63 1.94 0.64 2.86
CA ILE A 63 0.63 0.68 3.51
C ILE A 63 -0.51 0.84 2.52
N ALA A 64 -0.38 1.75 1.53
CA ALA A 64 -1.41 1.94 0.50
C ALA A 64 -1.70 0.64 -0.26
N ARG A 65 -0.66 -0.14 -0.57
CA ARG A 65 -0.80 -1.47 -1.19
C ARG A 65 -1.59 -2.43 -0.30
N LYS A 66 -1.32 -2.48 1.01
CA LYS A 66 -2.07 -3.35 1.94
C LYS A 66 -3.53 -2.95 2.06
N VAL A 67 -3.83 -1.65 2.09
CA VAL A 67 -5.22 -1.15 2.06
C VAL A 67 -5.92 -1.58 0.76
N PHE A 68 -5.24 -1.51 -0.38
CA PHE A 68 -5.78 -1.96 -1.66
C PHE A 68 -6.11 -3.46 -1.68
N ILE A 69 -5.30 -4.30 -1.04
CA ILE A 69 -5.59 -5.74 -0.89
C ILE A 69 -6.95 -5.95 -0.23
N PHE A 70 -7.19 -5.28 0.90
CA PHE A 70 -8.45 -5.38 1.63
C PHE A 70 -9.62 -4.80 0.83
N ALA A 71 -9.42 -3.70 0.11
CA ALA A 71 -10.44 -3.16 -0.79
C ALA A 71 -10.84 -4.16 -1.89
N MET A 72 -9.88 -4.85 -2.50
CA MET A 72 -10.16 -5.87 -3.51
C MET A 72 -10.91 -7.08 -2.95
N VAL A 73 -10.58 -7.49 -1.73
CA VAL A 73 -11.33 -8.56 -1.03
C VAL A 73 -12.77 -8.10 -0.73
N SER A 74 -12.98 -6.85 -0.35
CA SER A 74 -14.34 -6.30 -0.18
C SER A 74 -15.13 -6.29 -1.48
N VAL A 75 -14.51 -5.86 -2.59
CA VAL A 75 -15.14 -5.90 -3.91
C VAL A 75 -15.54 -7.33 -4.29
N ALA A 76 -14.65 -8.30 -4.05
CA ALA A 76 -14.94 -9.70 -4.30
C ALA A 76 -16.10 -10.23 -3.45
N HIS A 77 -16.21 -9.81 -2.18
CA HIS A 77 -17.36 -10.13 -1.35
C HIS A 77 -18.67 -9.54 -1.89
N LEU A 78 -18.66 -8.29 -2.38
CA LEU A 78 -19.85 -7.70 -2.99
C LEU A 78 -20.27 -8.47 -4.26
N VAL A 79 -19.30 -9.00 -5.02
CA VAL A 79 -19.56 -9.86 -6.18
C VAL A 79 -20.19 -11.18 -5.75
N ASP A 80 -19.68 -11.82 -4.70
CA ASP A 80 -20.33 -13.01 -4.12
C ASP A 80 -21.81 -12.70 -3.80
N GLY A 81 -22.11 -11.61 -3.09
CA GLY A 81 -23.49 -11.23 -2.75
C GLY A 81 -24.43 -11.05 -3.96
N VAL A 82 -23.93 -10.65 -5.12
CA VAL A 82 -24.72 -10.52 -6.36
C VAL A 82 -24.93 -11.87 -7.05
N LEU A 83 -23.93 -12.75 -7.01
CA LEU A 83 -23.97 -14.07 -7.66
C LEU A 83 -24.64 -15.15 -6.80
N GLY A 84 -24.96 -14.83 -5.54
CA GLY A 84 -25.58 -15.67 -4.53
C GLY A 84 -24.67 -15.79 -3.30
N ASP A 85 -25.25 -15.88 -2.09
CA ASP A 85 -24.59 -15.80 -0.75
C ASP A 85 -23.49 -16.86 -0.48
N GLY A 86 -22.47 -16.90 -1.33
CA GLY A 86 -21.25 -17.68 -1.19
C GLY A 86 -20.08 -16.83 -0.73
N HIS A 87 -18.91 -17.48 -0.69
CA HIS A 87 -17.65 -16.83 -0.35
C HIS A 87 -16.55 -17.17 -1.36
N LEU A 88 -16.94 -17.66 -2.53
CA LEU A 88 -16.00 -18.23 -3.50
C LEU A 88 -15.05 -17.16 -4.03
N PHE A 89 -15.58 -16.01 -4.45
CA PHE A 89 -14.76 -14.92 -5.00
C PHE A 89 -13.96 -14.24 -3.88
N ARG A 90 -14.58 -13.95 -2.74
CA ARG A 90 -13.89 -13.38 -1.58
C ARG A 90 -12.71 -14.24 -1.16
N ASP A 91 -12.92 -15.53 -0.96
CA ASP A 91 -11.88 -16.43 -0.47
C ASP A 91 -10.83 -16.68 -1.56
N ALA A 92 -11.20 -16.77 -2.84
CA ALA A 92 -10.24 -16.88 -3.94
C ALA A 92 -9.31 -15.65 -4.02
N VAL A 93 -9.87 -14.44 -3.93
CA VAL A 93 -9.08 -13.20 -3.91
C VAL A 93 -8.21 -13.12 -2.66
N ALA A 94 -8.74 -13.54 -1.50
CA ALA A 94 -7.96 -13.58 -0.27
C ALA A 94 -6.80 -14.58 -0.36
N PHE A 95 -7.00 -15.78 -0.91
CA PHE A 95 -5.92 -16.75 -1.13
C PHE A 95 -4.88 -16.24 -2.12
N PHE A 96 -5.30 -15.57 -3.19
CA PHE A 96 -4.39 -14.92 -4.13
C PHE A 96 -3.48 -13.92 -3.39
N TYR A 97 -4.05 -13.07 -2.54
CA TYR A 97 -3.24 -12.13 -1.77
C TYR A 97 -2.42 -12.79 -0.67
N ILE A 98 -2.89 -13.83 0.01
CA ILE A 98 -2.07 -14.62 0.95
C ILE A 98 -0.81 -15.14 0.24
N ALA A 99 -0.94 -15.66 -0.98
CA ALA A 99 0.21 -16.13 -1.75
C ALA A 99 1.18 -14.99 -2.12
N ASN A 100 0.66 -13.80 -2.47
CA ASN A 100 1.48 -12.61 -2.73
C ASN A 100 2.22 -12.13 -1.48
N GLU A 101 1.56 -12.12 -0.33
CA GLU A 101 2.14 -11.75 0.96
C GLU A 101 3.20 -12.77 1.40
N LEU A 102 2.94 -14.07 1.20
CA LEU A 102 3.93 -15.13 1.44
C LEU A 102 5.20 -14.90 0.62
N LEU A 103 5.05 -14.59 -0.67
CA LEU A 103 6.17 -14.31 -1.56
C LEU A 103 7.00 -13.12 -1.05
N SER A 104 6.33 -12.02 -0.70
CA SER A 104 6.97 -10.82 -0.16
C SER A 104 7.68 -11.08 1.17
N ILE A 105 7.10 -11.89 2.07
CA ILE A 105 7.73 -12.33 3.33
C ILE A 105 9.01 -13.13 3.05
N ILE A 106 8.97 -14.07 2.10
CA ILE A 106 10.17 -14.86 1.76
C ILE A 106 11.28 -13.95 1.23
N GLU A 107 10.95 -12.98 0.39
CA GLU A 107 11.92 -12.01 -0.12
C GLU A 107 12.53 -11.14 0.98
N ASN A 108 11.69 -10.63 1.89
CA ASN A 108 12.15 -9.84 3.02
C ASN A 108 12.99 -10.69 3.98
N GLY A 109 12.61 -11.94 4.24
CA GLY A 109 13.41 -12.92 4.98
C GLY A 109 14.79 -13.14 4.35
N GLY A 110 14.87 -13.23 3.03
CA GLY A 110 16.14 -13.33 2.31
C GLY A 110 17.04 -12.10 2.51
N LYS A 111 16.46 -10.89 2.51
CA LYS A 111 17.20 -9.64 2.81
C LYS A 111 17.68 -9.59 4.27
N LEU A 112 16.98 -10.24 5.18
CA LEU A 112 17.37 -10.39 6.59
C LEU A 112 18.41 -11.50 6.81
N GLY A 113 18.78 -12.26 5.77
CA GLY A 113 19.77 -13.33 5.84
C GLY A 113 19.18 -14.70 6.21
N ALA A 114 17.87 -14.89 6.15
CA ALA A 114 17.26 -16.20 6.34
C ALA A 114 17.70 -17.17 5.22
N PRO A 115 18.04 -18.43 5.55
CA PRO A 115 18.43 -19.40 4.54
C PRO A 115 17.22 -19.80 3.70
N ILE A 116 17.19 -19.39 2.43
CA ILE A 116 16.15 -19.79 1.47
C ILE A 116 16.68 -20.94 0.61
N PRO A 117 16.04 -22.12 0.61
CA PRO A 117 16.41 -23.24 -0.24
C PRO A 117 16.48 -22.85 -1.73
N PRO A 118 17.47 -23.36 -2.49
CA PRO A 118 17.64 -23.03 -3.92
C PRO A 118 16.39 -23.27 -4.77
N ALA A 119 15.64 -24.34 -4.49
CA ALA A 119 14.40 -24.65 -5.22
C ALA A 119 13.33 -23.57 -5.05
N ILE A 120 13.18 -23.01 -3.84
CA ILE A 120 12.24 -21.91 -3.57
C ILE A 120 12.72 -20.65 -4.27
N ARG A 121 14.01 -20.33 -4.18
CA ARG A 121 14.59 -19.17 -4.84
C ARG A 121 14.41 -19.20 -6.36
N GLN A 122 14.66 -20.34 -6.99
CA GLN A 122 14.45 -20.53 -8.43
C GLN A 122 12.97 -20.42 -8.81
N ALA A 123 12.07 -20.99 -8.01
CA ALA A 123 10.63 -20.86 -8.26
C ALA A 123 10.19 -19.38 -8.23
N ILE A 124 10.69 -18.60 -7.26
CA ILE A 124 10.43 -17.16 -7.15
C ILE A 124 10.97 -16.41 -8.36
N GLU A 125 12.21 -16.66 -8.77
CA GLU A 125 12.82 -16.02 -9.95
C GLU A 125 12.06 -16.32 -11.23
N VAL A 126 11.57 -17.55 -11.42
CA VAL A 126 10.73 -17.93 -12.57
C VAL A 126 9.38 -17.23 -12.52
N LEU A 127 8.76 -17.12 -11.35
CA LEU A 127 7.50 -16.41 -11.18
C LEU A 127 7.66 -14.91 -11.50
N LYS A 128 8.76 -14.28 -11.09
CA LYS A 128 9.10 -12.89 -11.45
C LYS A 128 9.40 -12.72 -12.94
N GLY A 129 10.14 -13.67 -13.54
CA GLY A 129 10.51 -13.62 -14.95
C GLY A 129 9.34 -13.85 -15.91
N LYS A 130 8.30 -14.58 -15.47
CA LYS A 130 7.09 -14.86 -16.27
C LYS A 130 5.89 -13.98 -15.94
N GLY A 131 5.82 -13.50 -14.70
CA GLY A 131 4.79 -12.56 -14.25
C GLY A 131 5.42 -11.22 -13.99
N GLY A 132 5.17 -10.23 -14.87
CA GLY A 132 5.39 -8.82 -14.59
C GLY A 132 4.46 -8.30 -13.49
N ALA A 133 4.45 -8.96 -12.34
CA ALA A 133 3.58 -8.71 -11.21
C ALA A 133 4.31 -7.83 -10.19
N GLY A 134 4.03 -6.53 -10.23
CA GLY A 134 3.98 -5.66 -9.06
C GLY A 134 5.28 -5.37 -8.29
N GLU A 135 6.44 -5.82 -8.76
CA GLU A 135 7.69 -5.15 -8.42
C GLU A 135 7.62 -3.74 -8.98
N TYR A 136 7.79 -2.74 -8.11
CA TYR A 136 8.19 -1.43 -8.60
C TYR A 136 9.37 -1.66 -9.53
N PRO A 137 9.41 -1.04 -10.71
CA PRO A 137 10.61 -1.07 -11.54
C PRO A 137 11.78 -0.81 -10.60
N SER A 138 12.85 -1.60 -10.66
CA SER A 138 14.08 -1.31 -9.91
C SER A 138 14.63 0.10 -10.20
N ASN A 139 14.07 0.75 -11.23
CA ASN A 139 14.36 2.05 -11.78
C ASN A 139 13.28 3.10 -11.41
N PHE A 140 12.29 2.73 -10.57
CA PHE A 140 11.27 3.65 -10.08
C PHE A 140 11.85 4.43 -8.91
N SER A 141 12.38 5.60 -9.22
CA SER A 141 12.56 6.66 -8.23
C SER A 141 11.24 7.42 -8.12
N PRO A 142 10.60 7.49 -6.94
CA PRO A 142 9.49 8.39 -6.74
C PRO A 142 9.91 9.82 -7.13
N PRO A 143 9.01 10.62 -7.71
CA PRO A 143 9.31 12.01 -8.02
C PRO A 143 9.85 12.73 -6.78
N THR A 144 11.05 13.32 -6.91
CA THR A 144 11.65 14.13 -5.84
C THR A 144 10.79 15.37 -5.61
N LYS A 145 10.84 15.97 -4.40
CA LYS A 145 10.02 17.15 -4.08
C LYS A 145 10.14 18.30 -5.11
N ASP A 146 11.27 18.36 -5.82
CA ASP A 146 11.58 19.35 -6.86
C ASP A 146 10.84 19.12 -8.18
N SER A 147 10.20 17.97 -8.36
CA SER A 147 9.42 17.61 -9.55
C SER A 147 7.92 17.95 -9.43
N PHE A 148 7.48 18.41 -8.25
CA PHE A 148 6.17 19.02 -8.10
C PHE A 148 6.29 20.50 -8.50
N PRO A 149 5.47 20.99 -9.44
CA PRO A 149 5.45 22.41 -9.78
C PRO A 149 5.24 23.23 -8.51
N HIS A 150 6.24 24.03 -8.14
CA HIS A 150 6.05 25.01 -7.08
C HIS A 150 4.98 26.00 -7.54
N PRO A 151 4.01 26.37 -6.68
CA PRO A 151 3.08 27.43 -7.00
C PRO A 151 3.90 28.66 -7.40
N GLU A 152 3.71 29.10 -8.63
CA GLU A 152 4.42 30.22 -9.24
C GLU A 152 4.23 31.43 -8.34
N GLN A 153 5.30 31.85 -7.65
CA GLN A 153 5.27 33.08 -6.87
C GLN A 153 5.13 34.23 -7.86
N ASP A 154 3.90 34.70 -7.97
CA ASP A 154 3.49 35.88 -8.71
C ASP A 154 4.41 37.05 -8.36
N LYS A 155 5.35 37.34 -9.26
CA LYS A 155 6.17 38.55 -9.21
C LYS A 155 5.29 39.69 -9.70
N THR A 156 4.55 40.31 -8.80
CA THR A 156 4.01 41.65 -9.02
C THR A 156 5.17 42.60 -9.32
N GLU A 157 5.33 42.93 -10.60
CA GLU A 157 6.23 43.96 -11.10
C GLU A 157 5.87 45.33 -10.48
N SER A 158 6.87 46.01 -9.91
CA SER A 158 6.77 47.46 -9.62
C SER A 158 7.10 48.24 -10.90
N PRO A 159 6.30 49.23 -11.34
CA PRO A 159 6.61 49.98 -12.53
C PRO A 159 7.70 51.02 -12.23
N THR A 160 8.85 50.90 -12.91
CA THR A 160 9.82 52.01 -13.00
C THR A 160 9.61 52.71 -14.34
N THR A 161 8.95 53.86 -14.28
CA THR A 161 8.85 54.81 -15.40
C THR A 161 10.24 55.35 -15.75
N LYS A 162 10.70 55.07 -16.97
CA LYS A 162 11.75 55.84 -17.64
C LYS A 162 11.12 56.45 -18.89
N ASP A 163 10.85 57.75 -18.87
CA ASP A 163 10.54 58.52 -20.07
C ASP A 163 11.71 59.45 -20.43
N ASN A 164 12.34 59.09 -21.56
CA ASN A 164 12.80 59.91 -22.69
C ASN A 164 13.48 61.28 -22.44
N VAL A 165 14.77 61.43 -22.76
CA VAL A 165 15.33 61.81 -24.10
C VAL A 165 14.95 63.24 -24.56
N ASN A 166 15.78 64.21 -24.17
CA ASN A 166 16.52 65.18 -25.00
C ASN A 166 15.86 65.76 -26.29
N LYS A 167 15.57 67.08 -26.33
CA LYS A 167 16.17 68.08 -27.26
C LYS A 167 15.46 69.46 -27.23
N HIS A 168 16.31 70.49 -27.21
CA HIS A 168 16.12 71.93 -27.51
C HIS A 168 15.37 72.82 -26.51
#